data_AF-A0AAP5Q9Y0-F1
#
_entry.id   AF-A0AAP5Q9Y0-F1
#
_cell.length_a   1.000
_cell.length_b   1.000
_cell.length_c   1.000
_cell.angle_alpha   90.00
_cell.angle_beta   90.00
_cell.angle_gamma   90.00
#
_symmetry.space_group_name_H-M   'P 1'
#
loop_
_entity.id
_entity.type
_entity.pdbx_description
1 polymer ?
#
loop_
_entity_poly.entity_id
_entity_poly.type
_entity_poly.pdbx_seq_one_letter_code
_entity_poly.pdbx_strand_id
1 'polypeptide(L)'
;MGNRNTSLVDTDISRVLAPKGAHGLYERLVAGGVIFPELRDDLPLTGAAFALRDDFRCLDDLEGPGSCQRPSDSMKPKRTRVTAIDISVTGYGWRTGPNGRPELVVHSNNNGLFMNFDGGFTVNCPSCRSAVELGTDGSEGLYDALDAWCQDPESSQLRCMSCNASAPLSAWQSDNHEFAAGHLGLTLWGEHLLGVVERPSGASTKLLKSLFSGSDGGDPAVVFCNI
;
A
#
# COMPACT_ATOMS: atom_id res chain seq x y z
N MET A 1 -9.66 -14.14 13.08
CA MET A 1 -9.57 -12.71 12.72
C MET A 1 -8.91 -12.69 11.36
N GLY A 2 -9.58 -12.17 10.33
CA GLY A 2 -8.99 -12.05 8.99
C GLY A 2 -7.72 -11.20 9.05
N ASN A 3 -6.80 -11.45 8.14
CA ASN A 3 -5.57 -10.68 8.05
C ASN A 3 -5.94 -9.30 7.49
N ARG A 4 -5.77 -8.24 8.26
CA ARG A 4 -5.94 -6.87 7.75
C ARG A 4 -4.59 -6.33 7.31
N ASN A 5 -4.60 -5.39 6.37
CA ASN A 5 -3.41 -4.63 6.07
C ASN A 5 -3.73 -3.17 5.72
N THR A 6 -2.72 -2.32 5.89
CA THR A 6 -2.71 -0.95 5.37
C THR A 6 -1.62 -0.86 4.32
N SER A 7 -1.97 -0.45 3.11
CA SER A 7 -1.02 -0.24 2.02
C SER A 7 -0.86 1.25 1.74
N LEU A 8 0.38 1.72 1.64
CA LEU A 8 0.73 3.02 1.07
C LEU A 8 1.20 2.77 -0.36
N VAL A 9 0.58 3.44 -1.33
CA VAL A 9 0.80 3.19 -2.75
C VAL A 9 1.28 4.48 -3.41
N ASP A 10 2.39 4.38 -4.12
CA ASP A 10 2.88 5.46 -4.98
C ASP A 10 2.21 5.29 -6.35
N THR A 11 1.25 6.19 -6.64
CA THR A 11 0.48 6.18 -7.88
C THR A 11 1.15 6.95 -9.02
N ASP A 12 2.23 7.68 -8.72
CA ASP A 12 2.89 8.59 -9.65
C ASP A 12 4.25 8.06 -10.12
N ILE A 13 4.89 7.17 -9.35
CA ILE A 13 6.15 6.53 -9.77
C ILE A 13 5.93 5.65 -11.00
N SER A 14 6.77 5.87 -12.01
CA SER A 14 6.74 5.04 -13.22
C SER A 14 7.22 3.62 -12.94
N ARG A 15 6.73 2.66 -13.73
CA ARG A 15 7.13 1.25 -13.64
C ARG A 15 8.64 1.03 -13.73
N VAL A 16 9.34 1.87 -14.51
CA VAL A 16 10.79 1.80 -14.70
C VAL A 16 11.56 2.26 -13.46
N LEU A 17 11.04 3.25 -12.72
CA LEU A 17 11.69 3.79 -11.53
C LEU A 17 11.33 3.03 -10.25
N ALA A 18 10.20 2.31 -10.25
CA ALA A 18 9.69 1.60 -9.08
C ALA A 18 10.69 0.64 -8.41
N PRO A 19 11.50 -0.18 -9.13
CA PRO A 19 12.50 -1.04 -8.48
C PRO A 19 13.57 -0.25 -7.72
N LYS A 20 14.02 0.89 -8.27
CA LYS A 20 14.96 1.79 -7.60
C LYS A 20 14.31 2.44 -6.38
N GLY A 21 13.06 2.87 -6.51
CA GLY A 21 12.26 3.43 -5.43
C GLY A 21 12.09 2.45 -4.25
N ALA A 22 11.78 1.19 -4.55
CA ALA A 22 11.68 0.10 -3.58
C ALA A 22 12.98 -0.18 -2.85
N HIS A 23 14.11 -0.20 -3.57
CA HIS A 23 15.41 -0.38 -2.93
C HIS A 23 15.73 0.78 -1.98
N GLY A 24 15.49 2.02 -2.41
CA GLY A 24 15.66 3.19 -1.54
C GLY A 24 14.72 3.18 -0.33
N LEU A 25 13.48 2.68 -0.49
CA LEU A 25 12.54 2.50 0.61
C LEU A 25 13.04 1.46 1.61
N TYR A 26 13.49 0.30 1.13
CA TYR A 26 14.12 -0.73 1.95
C TYR A 26 15.30 -0.16 2.76
N GLU A 27 16.23 0.54 2.11
CA GLU A 27 17.39 1.16 2.77
C GLU A 27 16.97 2.15 3.87
N ARG A 28 15.95 2.98 3.61
CA ARG A 28 15.42 3.91 4.62
C ARG A 28 14.78 3.19 5.81
N LEU A 29 14.03 2.12 5.56
CA LEU A 29 13.40 1.34 6.63
C LEU A 29 14.44 0.62 7.51
N VAL A 30 15.49 0.07 6.90
CA VAL A 30 16.62 -0.54 7.63
C VAL A 30 17.40 0.52 8.41
N ALA A 31 17.80 1.62 7.76
CA ALA A 31 18.57 2.69 8.40
C ALA A 31 17.78 3.39 9.52
N GLY A 32 16.46 3.51 9.34
CA GLY A 32 15.53 4.04 10.35
C GLY A 32 15.23 3.09 11.51
N GLY A 33 15.77 1.87 11.50
CA GLY A 33 15.49 0.87 12.54
C GLY A 33 14.02 0.44 12.58
N VAL A 34 13.35 0.43 11.44
CA VAL A 34 11.94 0.03 11.32
C VAL A 34 11.84 -1.49 11.17
N ILE A 35 12.67 -2.07 10.30
CA ILE A 35 12.66 -3.50 9.96
C ILE A 35 14.01 -4.16 10.25
N PHE A 36 13.99 -5.48 10.35
CA PHE A 36 15.20 -6.29 10.19
C PHE A 36 15.64 -6.31 8.72
N PRO A 37 16.96 -6.30 8.42
CA PRO A 37 17.44 -6.29 7.05
C PRO A 37 17.22 -7.61 6.32
N GLU A 38 16.98 -8.71 7.04
CA GLU A 38 16.75 -10.04 6.47
C GLU A 38 15.31 -10.20 5.97
N LEU A 39 15.20 -10.79 4.78
CA LEU A 39 13.93 -11.23 4.23
C LEU A 39 13.46 -12.51 4.94
N ARG A 40 12.17 -12.60 5.25
CA ARG A 40 11.55 -13.74 5.92
C ARG A 40 10.43 -14.33 5.07
N ASP A 41 10.39 -15.66 5.01
CA ASP A 41 9.36 -16.47 4.34
C ASP A 41 8.53 -17.31 5.33
N ASP A 42 8.89 -17.27 6.62
CA ASP A 42 8.19 -17.96 7.72
C ASP A 42 7.06 -17.12 8.34
N LEU A 43 6.81 -15.92 7.78
CA LEU A 43 5.69 -15.08 8.16
C LEU A 43 4.40 -15.64 7.53
N PRO A 44 3.26 -15.63 8.24
CA PRO A 44 1.98 -16.16 7.75
C PRO A 44 1.35 -15.22 6.71
N LEU A 45 2.09 -14.93 5.64
CA LEU A 45 1.79 -14.00 4.57
C LEU A 45 1.87 -14.73 3.24
N THR A 46 1.25 -14.15 2.21
CA THR A 46 1.22 -14.72 0.85
C THR A 46 2.57 -14.61 0.11
N GLY A 47 3.62 -14.08 0.75
CA GLY A 47 4.93 -13.88 0.15
C GLY A 47 6.01 -13.51 1.16
N ALA A 48 7.24 -13.33 0.65
CA ALA A 48 8.38 -12.93 1.45
C ALA A 48 8.25 -11.47 1.92
N ALA A 49 8.53 -11.21 3.19
CA ALA A 49 8.35 -9.92 3.81
C ALA A 49 9.46 -9.62 4.83
N PHE A 50 9.47 -8.40 5.35
CA PHE A 50 10.42 -7.95 6.36
C PHE A 50 9.75 -7.91 7.73
N ALA A 51 10.40 -8.48 8.73
CA ALA A 51 9.90 -8.38 10.11
C ALA A 51 10.07 -6.96 10.62
N LEU A 52 9.01 -6.41 11.20
CA LEU A 52 9.07 -5.18 11.96
C LEU A 52 9.88 -5.43 13.24
N ARG A 53 10.68 -4.44 13.66
CA ARG A 53 11.42 -4.56 14.92
C ARG A 53 10.51 -4.33 16.12
N ASP A 54 10.64 -5.18 17.12
CA ASP A 54 9.83 -5.11 18.35
C ASP A 54 10.00 -3.80 19.14
N ASP A 55 11.13 -3.11 18.96
CA ASP A 55 11.44 -1.81 19.59
C ASP A 55 10.91 -0.60 18.80
N PHE A 56 10.38 -0.81 17.57
CA PHE A 56 9.79 0.25 16.78
C PHE A 56 8.32 0.49 17.17
N ARG A 57 8.07 1.61 17.85
CA ARG A 57 6.75 1.94 18.45
C ARG A 57 6.05 3.13 17.81
N CYS A 58 6.60 3.66 16.71
CA CYS A 58 6.09 4.86 16.06
C CYS A 58 4.85 4.59 15.17
N LEU A 59 4.29 3.38 15.17
CA LEU A 59 3.05 3.04 14.47
C LEU A 59 1.89 2.72 15.42
N ASP A 60 2.19 2.45 16.70
CA ASP A 60 1.19 2.04 17.70
C ASP A 60 0.04 3.04 17.83
N ASP A 61 0.35 4.33 17.74
CA ASP A 61 -0.67 5.36 17.85
C ASP A 61 -1.51 5.47 16.58
N LEU A 62 -1.16 4.80 15.48
CA LEU A 62 -1.97 4.76 14.26
C LEU A 62 -3.00 3.61 14.27
N GLU A 63 -2.83 2.63 15.16
CA GLU A 63 -3.73 1.48 15.32
C GLU A 63 -5.04 1.86 16.03
N GLY A 64 -6.19 1.37 15.55
CA GLY A 64 -7.46 1.37 16.30
C GLY A 64 -8.28 2.68 16.30
N PRO A 65 -9.49 2.64 16.89
CA PRO A 65 -10.62 3.50 16.52
C PRO A 65 -10.40 4.94 16.98
N GLY A 66 -10.68 5.89 16.10
CA GLY A 66 -10.56 7.32 16.32
C GLY A 66 -11.00 7.74 17.72
N SER A 67 -10.02 8.08 18.56
CA SER A 67 -10.25 8.98 19.68
C SER A 67 -8.94 9.63 20.07
N CYS A 68 -8.96 10.95 20.13
CA CYS A 68 -7.88 11.81 20.61
C CYS A 68 -7.58 11.63 22.12
N GLN A 69 -7.96 10.50 22.73
CA GLN A 69 -7.55 10.18 24.09
C GLN A 69 -6.21 9.48 24.01
N ARG A 70 -5.15 10.22 24.40
CA ARG A 70 -3.85 9.61 24.71
C ARG A 70 -4.13 8.37 25.55
N PRO A 71 -3.70 7.16 25.14
CA PRO A 71 -3.66 6.07 26.07
C PRO A 71 -2.80 6.58 27.23
N SER A 72 -3.33 6.53 28.45
CA SER A 72 -2.49 6.58 29.63
C SER A 72 -1.33 5.61 29.39
N ASP A 73 -0.10 5.91 29.83
CA ASP A 73 1.08 5.07 29.57
C ASP A 73 0.88 3.58 29.95
N SER A 74 -0.15 3.28 30.73
CA SER A 74 -0.66 1.95 31.08
C SER A 74 -1.43 1.18 30.00
N MET A 75 -1.79 1.77 28.85
CA MET A 75 -2.65 1.16 27.82
C MET A 75 -1.99 0.99 26.44
N LYS A 76 -0.69 1.28 26.31
CA LYS A 76 0.03 0.91 25.08
C LYS A 76 0.09 -0.61 24.97
N PRO A 77 -0.29 -1.21 23.83
CA PRO A 77 -0.16 -2.65 23.67
C PRO A 77 1.31 -3.05 23.87
N LYS A 78 1.55 -4.20 24.49
CA LYS A 78 2.93 -4.67 24.76
C LYS A 78 3.73 -4.91 23.48
N ARG A 79 3.04 -5.06 22.35
CA ARG A 79 3.59 -5.22 20.99
C ARG A 79 2.70 -4.47 20.01
N THR A 80 3.31 -3.89 18.99
CA THR A 80 2.64 -3.44 17.76
C THR A 80 1.80 -4.58 17.19
N ARG A 81 0.60 -4.26 16.69
CA ARG A 81 -0.26 -5.19 15.96
C ARG A 81 0.16 -5.31 14.50
N VAL A 82 1.00 -4.41 14.00
CA VAL A 82 1.73 -4.62 12.75
C VAL A 82 2.79 -5.68 12.97
N THR A 83 2.70 -6.79 12.25
CA THR A 83 3.57 -7.97 12.42
C THR A 83 4.66 -8.03 11.36
N ALA A 84 4.45 -7.41 10.21
CA ALA A 84 5.35 -7.50 9.08
C ALA A 84 5.12 -6.36 8.08
N ILE A 85 6.13 -6.13 7.25
CA ILE A 85 6.11 -5.14 6.18
C ILE A 85 6.49 -5.82 4.87
N ASP A 86 5.66 -5.68 3.85
CA ASP A 86 6.00 -6.03 2.48
C ASP A 86 6.25 -4.76 1.65
N ILE A 87 7.24 -4.81 0.76
CA ILE A 87 7.55 -3.76 -0.21
C ILE A 87 7.22 -4.33 -1.59
N SER A 88 6.06 -3.98 -2.09
CA SER A 88 5.51 -4.49 -3.34
C SER A 88 5.99 -3.66 -4.54
N VAL A 89 6.41 -4.35 -5.61
CA VAL A 89 6.86 -3.73 -6.87
C VAL A 89 6.31 -4.49 -8.06
N THR A 90 5.65 -3.79 -8.99
CA THR A 90 5.05 -4.44 -10.17
C THR A 90 6.09 -5.19 -11.00
N GLY A 91 5.87 -6.50 -11.20
CA GLY A 91 6.75 -7.38 -11.98
C GLY A 91 8.03 -7.82 -11.27
N TYR A 92 8.18 -7.53 -9.97
CA TYR A 92 9.32 -7.96 -9.17
C TYR A 92 8.87 -8.60 -7.84
N GLY A 93 9.78 -9.38 -7.26
CA GLY A 93 9.66 -9.95 -5.93
C GLY A 93 11.00 -9.90 -5.21
N TRP A 94 10.96 -9.92 -3.88
CA TRP A 94 12.17 -9.98 -3.08
C TRP A 94 12.68 -11.41 -2.95
N ARG A 95 14.01 -11.56 -2.99
CA ARG A 95 14.70 -12.82 -2.70
C ARG A 95 15.97 -12.53 -1.90
N THR A 96 16.40 -13.48 -1.07
CA THR A 96 17.72 -13.43 -0.44
C THR A 96 18.80 -13.69 -1.49
N GLY A 97 19.63 -12.70 -1.76
CA GLY A 97 20.75 -12.78 -2.71
C GLY A 97 21.94 -13.57 -2.16
N PRO A 98 22.98 -13.81 -2.98
CA PRO A 98 24.13 -14.66 -2.62
C PRO A 98 24.95 -14.17 -1.43
N ASN A 99 24.90 -12.87 -1.14
CA ASN A 99 25.55 -12.22 0.00
C ASN A 99 24.66 -12.15 1.26
N GLY A 100 23.50 -12.82 1.24
CA GLY A 100 22.51 -12.78 2.32
C GLY A 100 21.67 -11.50 2.35
N ARG A 101 21.85 -10.57 1.39
CA ARG A 101 21.05 -9.34 1.32
C ARG A 101 19.83 -9.52 0.42
N PRO A 102 18.69 -8.90 0.75
CA PRO A 102 17.54 -8.86 -0.14
C PRO A 102 17.86 -8.20 -1.49
N GLU A 103 17.47 -8.85 -2.57
CA GLU A 103 17.54 -8.34 -3.94
C GLU A 103 16.16 -8.45 -4.61
N LEU A 104 15.86 -7.50 -5.51
CA LEU A 104 14.67 -7.57 -6.35
C LEU A 104 14.97 -8.43 -7.57
N VAL A 105 14.11 -9.41 -7.81
CA VAL A 105 14.17 -10.30 -8.98
C VAL A 105 12.86 -10.24 -9.73
N VAL A 106 12.91 -10.45 -11.05
CA VAL A 106 11.70 -10.45 -11.88
C VAL A 106 10.76 -11.56 -11.39
N HIS A 107 9.51 -11.18 -11.10
CA HIS A 107 8.48 -12.07 -10.58
C HIS A 107 7.10 -11.59 -11.07
N SER A 108 6.35 -12.47 -11.72
CA SER A 108 5.12 -12.09 -12.46
C SER A 108 3.87 -11.93 -11.60
N ASN A 109 3.90 -12.23 -10.31
CA ASN A 109 2.66 -12.30 -9.52
C ASN A 109 2.27 -10.98 -8.83
N ASN A 110 3.03 -9.89 -9.02
CA ASN A 110 2.68 -8.57 -8.49
C ASN A 110 2.28 -7.64 -9.63
N ASN A 111 1.01 -7.26 -9.66
CA ASN A 111 0.44 -6.41 -10.69
C ASN A 111 0.36 -4.94 -10.25
N GLY A 112 0.76 -4.55 -9.04
CA GLY A 112 0.62 -3.15 -8.58
C GLY A 112 -0.83 -2.72 -8.34
N LEU A 113 -1.69 -3.66 -7.98
CA LEU A 113 -3.09 -3.42 -7.65
C LEU A 113 -3.32 -3.69 -6.17
N PHE A 114 -3.86 -2.70 -5.45
CA PHE A 114 -4.11 -2.77 -4.01
C PHE A 114 -5.60 -2.49 -3.79
N MET A 115 -6.37 -3.52 -3.43
CA MET A 115 -7.82 -3.41 -3.34
C MET A 115 -8.46 -4.39 -2.34
N ASN A 116 -9.70 -4.10 -1.94
CA ASN A 116 -10.51 -4.99 -1.12
C ASN A 116 -11.28 -6.01 -2.00
N PHE A 117 -10.72 -7.21 -2.20
CA PHE A 117 -11.24 -8.21 -3.15
C PHE A 117 -12.60 -8.83 -2.75
N ASP A 118 -12.94 -8.88 -1.46
CA ASP A 118 -14.09 -9.66 -0.96
C ASP A 118 -15.37 -8.85 -0.68
N GLY A 119 -15.42 -7.56 -1.05
CA GLY A 119 -16.53 -6.67 -0.67
C GLY A 119 -17.14 -5.82 -1.79
N GLY A 120 -16.61 -5.90 -3.01
CA GLY A 120 -16.76 -4.79 -3.96
C GLY A 120 -16.06 -3.54 -3.43
N PHE A 121 -15.81 -2.57 -4.31
CA PHE A 121 -15.20 -1.31 -3.89
C PHE A 121 -15.63 -0.17 -4.81
N THR A 122 -15.50 1.06 -4.33
CA THR A 122 -15.86 2.25 -5.10
C THR A 122 -14.62 3.05 -5.47
N VAL A 123 -14.53 3.47 -6.73
CA VAL A 123 -13.50 4.39 -7.22
C VAL A 123 -14.13 5.67 -7.76
N ASN A 124 -13.44 6.79 -7.61
CA ASN A 124 -13.91 8.11 -7.98
C ASN A 124 -13.20 8.61 -9.23
N CYS A 125 -13.98 9.14 -10.17
CA CYS A 125 -13.43 9.76 -11.38
C CYS A 125 -12.50 10.94 -11.03
N PRO A 126 -11.27 10.99 -11.55
CA PRO A 126 -10.36 12.11 -11.28
C PRO A 126 -10.89 13.46 -11.81
N SER A 127 -11.75 13.45 -12.83
CA SER A 127 -12.29 14.67 -13.46
C SER A 127 -13.55 15.20 -12.79
N CYS A 128 -14.56 14.35 -12.56
CA CYS A 128 -15.86 14.78 -12.04
C CYS A 128 -16.21 14.24 -10.64
N ARG A 129 -15.31 13.47 -10.03
CA ARG A 129 -15.45 12.84 -8.70
C ARG A 129 -16.62 11.85 -8.55
N SER A 130 -17.40 11.62 -9.61
CA SER A 130 -18.46 10.61 -9.61
C SER A 130 -17.91 9.25 -9.24
N ALA A 131 -18.59 8.59 -8.31
CA ALA A 131 -18.30 7.25 -7.85
C ALA A 131 -18.69 6.21 -8.90
N VAL A 132 -17.86 5.17 -9.03
CA VAL A 132 -18.08 3.98 -9.83
C VAL A 132 -17.91 2.78 -8.92
N GLU A 133 -18.97 2.00 -8.73
CA GLU A 133 -18.95 0.77 -7.95
C GLU A 133 -18.45 -0.42 -8.77
N LEU A 134 -17.80 -1.36 -8.09
CA LEU A 134 -17.20 -2.55 -8.68
C LEU A 134 -17.72 -3.82 -8.04
N GLY A 135 -17.89 -4.85 -8.86
CA GLY A 135 -18.52 -6.10 -8.46
C GLY A 135 -20.04 -6.12 -8.69
N THR A 136 -20.58 -5.11 -9.38
CA THR A 136 -22.00 -5.01 -9.76
C THR A 136 -22.17 -5.00 -11.29
N ASP A 137 -23.38 -5.34 -11.75
CA ASP A 137 -23.74 -5.26 -13.17
C ASP A 137 -23.52 -3.83 -13.71
N GLY A 138 -22.78 -3.68 -14.82
CA GLY A 138 -22.43 -2.36 -15.38
C GLY A 138 -20.99 -1.88 -15.10
N SER A 139 -20.15 -2.71 -14.49
CA SER A 139 -18.73 -2.41 -14.20
C SER A 139 -17.73 -2.98 -15.22
N GLU A 140 -18.18 -3.42 -16.40
CA GLU A 140 -17.36 -4.06 -17.45
C GLU A 140 -16.15 -3.22 -17.87
N GLY A 141 -16.35 -1.90 -17.99
CA GLY A 141 -15.29 -0.98 -18.41
C GLY A 141 -14.11 -0.90 -17.43
N LEU A 142 -14.30 -1.27 -16.16
CA LEU A 142 -13.20 -1.37 -15.20
C LEU A 142 -12.57 -2.75 -15.16
N TYR A 143 -13.32 -3.83 -15.38
CA TYR A 143 -12.68 -5.14 -15.60
C TYR A 143 -11.72 -5.10 -16.78
N ASP A 144 -12.11 -4.47 -17.89
CA ASP A 144 -11.24 -4.26 -19.04
C ASP A 144 -9.99 -3.42 -18.69
N ALA A 145 -10.15 -2.38 -17.87
CA ALA A 145 -9.03 -1.55 -17.44
C ALA A 145 -8.08 -2.30 -16.47
N LEU A 146 -8.61 -3.14 -15.58
CA LEU A 146 -7.81 -3.99 -14.67
C LEU A 146 -7.05 -5.07 -15.45
N ASP A 147 -7.70 -5.69 -16.44
CA ASP A 147 -7.08 -6.67 -17.32
C ASP A 147 -5.98 -6.01 -18.17
N ALA A 148 -6.27 -4.84 -18.75
CA ALA A 148 -5.28 -4.05 -19.48
C ALA A 148 -4.10 -3.67 -18.57
N TRP A 149 -4.36 -3.31 -17.32
CA TRP A 149 -3.31 -2.98 -16.35
C TRP A 149 -2.38 -4.17 -16.08
N CYS A 150 -2.92 -5.38 -15.95
CA CYS A 150 -2.10 -6.58 -15.77
C CYS A 150 -1.18 -6.87 -16.97
N GLN A 151 -1.53 -6.44 -18.18
CA GLN A 151 -0.74 -6.65 -19.40
C GLN A 151 0.24 -5.50 -19.65
N ASP A 152 -0.28 -4.27 -19.70
CA ASP A 152 0.46 -3.04 -19.95
C ASP A 152 -0.15 -1.88 -19.14
N PRO A 153 0.33 -1.64 -17.91
CA PRO A 153 -0.20 -0.61 -17.00
C PRO A 153 -0.34 0.78 -17.63
N GLU A 154 0.63 1.20 -18.44
CA GLU A 154 0.65 2.53 -19.05
C GLU A 154 -0.47 2.70 -20.10
N SER A 155 -0.95 1.59 -20.67
CA SER A 155 -2.07 1.58 -21.61
C SER A 155 -3.44 1.52 -20.93
N SER A 156 -3.49 1.20 -19.63
CA SER A 156 -4.74 1.02 -18.91
C SER A 156 -5.44 2.36 -18.67
N GLN A 157 -6.60 2.50 -19.28
CA GLN A 157 -7.44 3.69 -19.20
C GLN A 157 -8.83 3.29 -18.74
N LEU A 158 -9.36 4.01 -17.75
CA LEU A 158 -10.75 3.87 -17.34
C LEU A 158 -11.54 5.11 -17.77
N ARG A 159 -12.71 4.88 -18.37
CA ARG A 159 -13.64 5.91 -18.82
C ARG A 159 -14.75 6.11 -17.80
N CYS A 160 -14.97 7.35 -17.40
CA CYS A 160 -16.07 7.71 -16.51
C CYS A 160 -17.41 7.74 -17.24
N MET A 161 -18.40 7.02 -16.71
CA MET A 161 -19.75 6.99 -17.27
C MET A 161 -20.53 8.30 -17.08
N SER A 162 -20.17 9.11 -16.08
CA SER A 162 -20.89 10.36 -15.77
C SER A 162 -20.43 11.55 -16.60
N CYS A 163 -19.11 11.75 -16.74
CA CYS A 163 -18.56 12.90 -17.47
C CYS A 163 -17.85 12.52 -18.79
N ASN A 164 -17.79 11.23 -19.10
CA ASN A 164 -17.18 10.69 -20.31
C ASN A 164 -15.66 10.90 -20.44
N ALA A 165 -14.99 11.44 -19.42
CA ALA A 165 -13.54 11.57 -19.40
C ALA A 165 -12.87 10.21 -19.23
N SER A 166 -11.77 9.99 -19.95
CA SER A 166 -10.86 8.85 -19.74
C SER A 166 -9.62 9.32 -18.99
N ALA A 167 -9.14 8.49 -18.07
CA ALA A 167 -7.90 8.73 -17.34
C ALA A 167 -7.17 7.41 -17.03
N PRO A 168 -5.84 7.45 -16.84
CA PRO A 168 -5.07 6.28 -16.45
C PRO A 168 -5.60 5.66 -15.17
N LEU A 169 -5.57 4.33 -15.05
CA LEU A 169 -6.12 3.64 -13.87
C LEU A 169 -5.49 4.11 -12.55
N SER A 170 -4.19 4.42 -12.53
CA SER A 170 -3.49 4.93 -11.33
C SER A 170 -4.00 6.29 -10.83
N ALA A 171 -4.67 7.07 -11.69
CA ALA A 171 -5.29 8.34 -11.31
C ALA A 171 -6.65 8.17 -10.60
N TRP A 172 -7.23 6.97 -10.63
CA TRP A 172 -8.49 6.67 -9.95
C TRP A 172 -8.23 6.31 -8.49
N GLN A 173 -8.94 7.00 -7.60
CA GLN A 173 -8.77 6.88 -6.16
C GLN A 173 -10.11 6.52 -5.51
N SER A 174 -10.07 5.81 -4.39
CA SER A 174 -11.24 5.56 -3.57
C SER A 174 -11.28 6.53 -2.39
N ASP A 175 -12.34 7.32 -2.25
CA ASP A 175 -12.54 8.19 -1.07
C ASP A 175 -12.67 7.37 0.23
N ASN A 176 -13.05 6.08 0.12
CA ASN A 176 -13.15 5.15 1.24
C ASN A 176 -11.85 4.35 1.48
N HIS A 177 -10.76 4.64 0.75
CA HIS A 177 -9.48 3.95 0.88
C HIS A 177 -9.56 2.45 0.55
N GLU A 178 -10.35 2.07 -0.44
CA GLU A 178 -10.57 0.67 -0.82
C GLU A 178 -9.75 0.23 -2.05
N PHE A 179 -9.15 1.18 -2.77
CA PHE A 179 -8.45 0.92 -4.02
C PHE A 179 -7.36 1.94 -4.31
N ALA A 180 -6.23 1.44 -4.80
CA ALA A 180 -5.23 2.20 -5.54
C ALA A 180 -4.48 1.29 -6.53
N ALA A 181 -4.03 1.88 -7.65
CA ALA A 181 -3.14 1.23 -8.61
C ALA A 181 -1.82 2.02 -8.69
N GLY A 182 -0.70 1.33 -8.56
CA GLY A 182 0.62 1.94 -8.54
C GLY A 182 1.76 0.92 -8.59
N HIS A 183 2.95 1.37 -8.97
CA HIS A 183 4.08 0.47 -9.21
C HIS A 183 4.94 0.17 -8.00
N LEU A 184 4.75 0.91 -6.93
CA LEU A 184 5.43 0.75 -5.65
C LEU A 184 4.40 0.82 -4.51
N GLY A 185 4.43 -0.16 -3.62
CA GLY A 185 3.60 -0.16 -2.42
C GLY A 185 4.35 -0.61 -1.18
N LEU A 186 3.94 -0.10 -0.02
CA LEU A 186 4.36 -0.53 1.30
C LEU A 186 3.16 -1.07 2.04
N THR A 187 3.12 -2.38 2.25
CA THR A 187 2.00 -3.07 2.91
C THR A 187 2.39 -3.41 4.34
N LEU A 188 1.69 -2.81 5.30
CA LEU A 188 1.81 -3.09 6.72
C LEU A 188 0.76 -4.12 7.11
N TRP A 189 1.20 -5.33 7.43
CA TRP A 189 0.34 -6.46 7.77
C TRP A 189 0.00 -6.47 9.25
N GLY A 190 -1.26 -6.71 9.59
CA GLY A 190 -1.72 -6.71 10.97
C GLY A 190 -3.08 -6.05 11.14
N GLU A 191 -3.12 -4.91 11.85
CA GLU A 191 -4.31 -4.08 12.05
C GLU A 191 -4.37 -2.95 11.01
N HIS A 192 -5.55 -2.39 10.75
CA HIS A 192 -5.67 -1.14 9.99
C HIS A 192 -5.08 0.04 10.78
N LEU A 193 -4.21 0.81 10.12
CA LEU A 193 -3.60 2.02 10.65
C LEU A 193 -4.47 3.24 10.34
N LEU A 194 -5.69 3.25 10.87
CA LEU A 194 -6.69 4.31 10.61
C LEU A 194 -6.17 5.72 10.91
N GLY A 195 -5.25 5.84 11.88
CA GLY A 195 -4.60 7.11 12.21
C GLY A 195 -3.85 7.77 11.06
N VAL A 196 -3.46 7.02 10.01
CA VAL A 196 -2.84 7.57 8.80
C VAL A 196 -3.78 8.56 8.10
N VAL A 197 -5.09 8.26 8.09
CA VAL A 197 -6.12 9.08 7.45
C VAL A 197 -6.76 10.03 8.46
N GLU A 198 -7.08 9.55 9.67
CA GLU A 198 -7.78 10.35 10.69
C GLU A 198 -6.91 11.47 11.27
N ARG A 199 -5.58 11.29 11.27
CA ARG A 199 -4.61 12.22 11.88
C ARG A 199 -3.46 12.51 10.90
N PRO A 200 -3.74 13.17 9.76
CA PRO A 200 -2.73 13.39 8.71
C PRO A 200 -1.56 14.27 9.17
N SER A 201 -1.80 15.13 10.17
CA SER A 201 -0.77 15.99 10.77
C SER A 201 -0.01 15.35 11.94
N GLY A 202 -0.37 14.14 12.35
CA GLY A 202 0.27 13.42 13.45
C GLY A 202 1.74 13.10 13.16
N ALA A 203 2.57 13.05 14.21
CA ALA A 203 4.00 12.79 14.07
C ALA A 203 4.27 11.42 13.41
N SER A 204 3.53 10.40 13.82
CA SER A 204 3.62 9.04 13.28
C SER A 204 3.18 8.94 11.81
N THR A 205 2.10 9.64 11.44
CA THR A 205 1.68 9.72 10.04
C THR A 205 2.72 10.40 9.16
N LYS A 206 3.26 11.54 9.63
CA LYS A 206 4.35 12.24 8.93
C LYS A 206 5.59 11.36 8.81
N LEU A 207 5.94 10.63 9.85
CA LEU A 207 7.06 9.69 9.82
C LEU A 207 6.82 8.61 8.77
N LEU A 208 5.67 7.92 8.81
CA LEU A 208 5.34 6.84 7.88
C LEU A 208 5.36 7.33 6.42
N LYS A 209 4.73 8.47 6.16
CA LYS A 209 4.78 9.11 4.83
C LYS A 209 6.21 9.48 4.43
N SER A 210 7.02 10.05 5.33
CA SER A 210 8.41 10.40 5.03
C SER A 210 9.31 9.20 4.73
N LEU A 211 9.06 8.05 5.38
CA LEU A 211 9.75 6.80 5.07
C LEU A 211 9.40 6.34 3.65
N PHE A 212 8.12 6.49 3.26
CA PHE A 212 7.62 6.08 1.95
C PHE A 212 8.08 7.01 0.81
N SER A 213 7.83 8.32 0.90
CA SER A 213 7.93 9.33 -0.18
C SER A 213 9.36 9.73 -0.60
N GLY A 214 10.30 8.79 -0.71
CA GLY A 214 11.69 9.08 -1.05
C GLY A 214 11.87 10.05 -2.23
N SER A 215 12.43 11.24 -1.93
CA SER A 215 12.87 12.32 -2.84
C SER A 215 11.85 13.06 -3.73
N ASP A 216 10.77 12.42 -4.22
CA ASP A 216 9.89 13.04 -5.25
C ASP A 216 8.47 13.45 -4.78
N GLY A 217 8.21 13.48 -3.47
CA GLY A 217 7.25 14.42 -2.87
C GLY A 217 5.75 14.20 -3.09
N GLY A 218 5.32 13.05 -3.62
CA GLY A 218 3.91 12.64 -3.68
C GLY A 218 3.38 12.14 -2.33
N ASP A 219 2.14 12.52 -2.00
CA ASP A 219 1.41 11.94 -0.88
C ASP A 219 0.88 10.56 -1.31
N PRO A 220 1.24 9.45 -0.63
CA PRO A 220 0.82 8.13 -1.08
C PRO A 220 -0.70 7.96 -0.96
N ALA A 221 -1.27 7.21 -1.89
CA ALA A 221 -2.61 6.67 -1.72
C ALA A 221 -2.61 5.65 -0.58
N VAL A 222 -3.65 5.69 0.25
CA VAL A 222 -3.80 4.77 1.39
C VAL A 222 -4.92 3.80 1.08
N VAL A 223 -4.66 2.51 1.25
CA VAL A 223 -5.64 1.44 1.03
C VAL A 223 -5.73 0.56 2.28
N PHE A 224 -6.96 0.27 2.73
CA PHE A 224 -7.24 -0.68 3.80
C PHE A 224 -7.87 -1.94 3.22
N CYS A 225 -7.18 -3.08 3.35
CA CYS A 225 -7.69 -4.38 2.86
C CYS A 225 -8.10 -5.29 4.01
N ASN A 226 -9.17 -6.06 3.80
CA ASN A 226 -9.51 -7.22 4.60
C ASN A 226 -9.16 -8.48 3.77
N ILE A 227 -8.44 -9.43 4.38
CA ILE A 227 -8.02 -10.70 3.77
C ILE A 227 -8.50 -11.86 4.64
#